data_AF-A0A067F8X5-F1
#
_entry.id   AF-A0A067F8X5-F1
#
_cell.length_a   1.000
_cell.length_b   1.000
_cell.length_c   1.000
_cell.angle_alpha   90.00
_cell.angle_beta   90.00
_cell.angle_gamma   90.00
#
_symmetry.space_group_name_H-M   'P 1'
#
loop_
_entity.id
_entity.type
_entity.pdbx_description
1 polymer ?
#
loop_
_entity_poly.entity_id
_entity_poly.type
_entity_poly.pdbx_seq_one_letter_code
_entity_poly.pdbx_strand_id
1 'polypeptide(L)'
;LGWSFTCTTGVISALDREIPGRLIQGVIQIDASVNLGNSGGPLLDSSGSLIGVNTFITSGAFSGIGFALPIDTVRGIVDQLVKFSRYCN
;
A
#
# COMPACT_ATOMS: atom_id res chain seq x y z
N LEU A 1 -11.14 -25.07 -3.32
CA LEU A 1 -12.12 -23.99 -3.54
C LEU A 1 -11.44 -22.66 -3.21
N GLY A 2 -11.82 -21.61 -3.95
CA GLY A 2 -11.05 -20.38 -4.22
C GLY A 2 -10.46 -19.65 -3.01
N TRP A 3 -9.22 -19.20 -3.19
CA TRP A 3 -8.50 -18.34 -2.27
C TRP A 3 -9.26 -17.02 -2.06
N SER A 4 -9.28 -16.58 -0.80
CA SER A 4 -10.06 -15.47 -0.27
C SER A 4 -9.65 -14.11 -0.86
N PHE A 5 -10.27 -13.70 -1.96
CA PHE A 5 -10.23 -12.30 -2.40
C PHE A 5 -11.21 -11.49 -1.56
N THR A 6 -10.70 -10.74 -0.59
CA THR A 6 -11.50 -9.78 0.19
C THR A 6 -11.27 -8.37 -0.34
N CYS A 7 -12.34 -7.58 -0.39
CA CYS A 7 -12.29 -6.16 -0.71
C CYS A 7 -12.80 -5.39 0.50
N THR A 8 -12.06 -4.37 0.90
CA THR A 8 -12.43 -3.45 1.98
C THR A 8 -12.49 -2.05 1.40
N THR A 9 -13.39 -1.24 1.94
CA THR A 9 -13.58 0.15 1.53
C THR A 9 -13.34 1.07 2.72
N GLY A 10 -12.97 2.30 2.44
CA GLY A 10 -12.62 3.32 3.40
C GLY A 10 -12.26 4.61 2.70
N VAL A 11 -11.63 5.52 3.43
CA VAL A 11 -11.19 6.82 2.97
C VAL A 11 -9.67 6.95 3.09
N ILE A 12 -9.11 7.87 2.31
CA ILE A 12 -7.74 8.35 2.53
C ILE A 12 -7.77 9.23 3.77
N SER A 13 -7.08 8.80 4.83
CA SER A 13 -7.01 9.53 6.10
C SER A 13 -5.87 10.54 6.14
N ALA A 14 -4.80 10.31 5.37
CA ALA A 14 -3.67 11.23 5.20
C ALA A 14 -2.85 10.86 3.96
N LEU A 15 -2.13 11.84 3.42
CA LEU A 15 -1.17 11.67 2.33
C LEU A 15 0.24 12.00 2.83
N ASP A 16 1.24 11.58 2.07
CA ASP A 16 2.65 11.90 2.29
C ASP A 16 3.14 11.64 3.73
N ARG A 17 2.71 10.51 4.30
CA ARG A 17 3.03 10.17 5.68
C ARG A 17 4.45 9.63 5.79
N GLU A 18 5.20 10.19 6.72
CA GLU A 18 6.43 9.59 7.24
C GLU A 18 6.12 8.80 8.51
N ILE A 19 6.71 7.61 8.62
CA ILE A 19 6.54 6.76 9.81
C ILE A 19 7.89 6.67 10.52
N PRO A 20 8.00 7.21 11.75
CA PRO A 20 9.23 7.14 12.53
C PRO A 20 9.74 5.70 12.65
N GLY A 21 11.04 5.51 12.42
CA GLY A 21 11.67 4.19 12.48
C GLY A 21 11.41 3.29 11.27
N ARG A 22 10.79 3.79 10.20
CA ARG A 22 10.70 3.10 8.91
C ARG A 22 11.38 3.90 7.81
N LEU A 23 12.04 3.17 6.90
CA LEU A 23 12.69 3.72 5.72
C LEU A 23 11.69 4.14 4.63
N ILE A 24 10.46 3.66 4.70
CA ILE A 24 9.43 3.95 3.71
C ILE A 24 8.79 5.30 4.05
N GLN A 25 8.93 6.25 3.15
CA GLN A 25 8.38 7.62 3.25
C GLN A 25 7.25 7.83 2.24
N GLY A 26 6.48 8.90 2.44
CA GLY A 26 5.46 9.36 1.50
C GLY A 26 4.28 8.40 1.33
N VAL A 27 3.93 7.62 2.36
CA VAL A 27 2.85 6.63 2.24
C VAL A 27 1.47 7.27 2.29
N ILE A 28 0.50 6.61 1.65
CA ILE A 28 -0.92 6.92 1.77
C ILE A 28 -1.44 6.22 3.03
N GLN A 29 -2.10 6.97 3.91
CA GLN A 29 -2.80 6.40 5.06
C GLN A 29 -4.28 6.19 4.70
N ILE A 30 -4.80 5.01 5.05
CA ILE A 30 -6.20 4.63 4.83
C ILE A 30 -6.80 4.03 6.11
N ASP A 31 -8.13 4.15 6.25
CA ASP A 31 -8.90 3.45 7.29
C ASP A 31 -9.61 2.18 6.76
N ALA A 32 -9.45 1.89 5.47
CA ALA A 32 -9.87 0.61 4.91
C ALA A 32 -9.10 -0.52 5.60
N SER A 33 -9.81 -1.57 6.02
CA SER A 33 -9.19 -2.70 6.73
C SER A 33 -8.09 -3.36 5.89
N VAL A 34 -6.86 -3.33 6.41
CA VAL A 34 -5.68 -4.02 5.86
C VAL A 34 -5.28 -5.15 6.80
N ASN A 35 -5.28 -6.38 6.30
CA ASN A 35 -4.92 -7.56 7.07
C ASN A 35 -3.91 -8.45 6.28
N LEU A 36 -3.46 -9.52 6.92
CA LEU A 36 -2.72 -10.60 6.25
C LEU A 36 -3.55 -11.14 5.08
N GLY A 37 -2.99 -11.07 3.87
CA GLY A 37 -3.62 -11.51 2.63
C GLY A 37 -3.95 -10.39 1.64
N ASN A 38 -4.15 -9.16 2.12
CA ASN A 38 -4.38 -7.98 1.28
C ASN A 38 -3.13 -7.10 1.13
N SER A 39 -2.09 -7.30 1.96
CA SER A 39 -0.75 -6.74 1.72
C SER A 39 -0.20 -7.20 0.36
N GLY A 40 0.29 -6.26 -0.44
CA GLY A 40 0.69 -6.45 -1.83
C GLY A 40 -0.45 -6.29 -2.84
N GLY A 41 -1.70 -6.20 -2.38
CA GLY A 41 -2.88 -5.99 -3.22
C GLY A 41 -3.11 -4.51 -3.59
N PRO A 42 -4.01 -4.25 -4.56
CA PRO A 42 -4.26 -2.91 -5.06
C PRO A 42 -5.03 -2.05 -4.05
N LEU A 43 -4.68 -0.77 -3.98
CA LEU A 43 -5.54 0.30 -3.47
C LEU A 43 -6.14 1.04 -4.67
N LEU A 44 -7.47 0.97 -4.79
CA LEU A 44 -8.21 1.60 -5.89
C LEU A 44 -8.98 2.82 -5.37
N ASP A 45 -9.10 3.86 -6.20
CA ASP A 45 -10.06 4.93 -5.96
C ASP A 45 -11.50 4.50 -6.32
N SER A 46 -12.48 5.36 -6.08
CA SER A 46 -13.90 5.08 -6.37
C SER A 46 -14.22 4.92 -7.86
N SER A 47 -13.30 5.29 -8.76
CA SER A 47 -13.41 5.05 -10.20
C SER A 47 -12.80 3.71 -10.62
N GLY A 48 -12.16 2.98 -9.71
CA GLY A 48 -11.42 1.76 -9.99
C GLY A 48 -9.99 2.00 -10.46
N SER A 49 -9.49 3.24 -10.38
CA SER A 49 -8.11 3.56 -10.77
C SER A 49 -7.14 3.13 -9.68
N LEU A 50 -6.04 2.48 -10.07
CA LEU A 50 -4.98 2.07 -9.15
C LEU A 50 -4.20 3.29 -8.64
N ILE A 51 -4.31 3.57 -7.35
CA ILE A 51 -3.66 4.72 -6.70
C ILE A 51 -2.53 4.30 -5.75
N GLY A 52 -2.46 3.03 -5.36
CA GLY A 52 -1.37 2.52 -4.53
C GLY A 52 -1.37 1.01 -4.34
N VAL A 53 -0.44 0.54 -3.51
CA VAL A 53 -0.30 -0.88 -3.13
C VAL A 53 -0.32 -0.99 -1.61
N ASN A 54 -1.29 -1.75 -1.09
CA ASN A 54 -1.43 -1.98 0.36
C ASN A 54 -0.16 -2.63 0.89
N THR A 55 0.42 -2.10 1.97
CA THR A 55 1.74 -2.57 2.42
C THR A 55 1.69 -3.12 3.84
N PHE A 56 1.39 -2.29 4.84
CA PHE A 56 1.49 -2.71 6.24
C PHE A 56 0.52 -1.95 7.14
N ILE A 57 0.45 -2.43 8.38
CA ILE A 57 -0.17 -1.81 9.54
C ILE A 57 0.91 -1.59 10.60
N THR A 58 0.78 -0.58 11.47
CA THR A 58 1.79 -0.31 12.50
C THR A 58 1.70 -1.30 13.68
N SER A 59 0.51 -1.83 13.96
CA SER A 59 0.22 -2.77 15.05
C SER A 59 0.14 -4.21 14.56
N GLY A 60 0.26 -5.18 15.48
CA GLY A 60 0.12 -6.62 15.14
C GLY A 60 -1.26 -7.05 14.64
N ALA A 61 -2.27 -6.18 14.77
CA ALA A 61 -3.62 -6.32 14.21
C ALA A 61 -4.12 -4.96 13.70
N PHE A 62 -5.03 -4.94 12.73
CA PHE A 62 -5.59 -3.70 12.21
C PHE A 62 -6.34 -2.92 13.29
N SER A 63 -6.00 -1.65 13.46
CA SER A 63 -6.55 -0.75 14.49
C SER A 63 -7.19 0.51 13.90
N GLY A 64 -7.56 0.49 12.62
CA GLY A 64 -8.09 1.65 11.89
C GLY A 64 -7.02 2.45 11.13
N ILE A 65 -5.76 2.00 11.13
CA ILE A 65 -4.65 2.67 10.45
C ILE A 65 -3.94 1.66 9.55
N GLY A 66 -4.13 1.81 8.24
CA GLY A 66 -3.42 1.07 7.19
C GLY A 66 -2.57 2.01 6.34
N PHE A 67 -1.54 1.44 5.70
CA PHE A 67 -0.65 2.19 4.82
C PHE A 67 -0.49 1.52 3.46
N ALA A 68 -0.45 2.35 2.42
CA ALA A 68 -0.18 1.96 1.05
C ALA A 68 0.95 2.80 0.44
N LEU A 69 1.76 2.15 -0.40
CA LEU A 69 2.74 2.84 -1.24
C LEU A 69 2.02 3.55 -2.40
N PRO A 70 2.31 4.83 -2.70
CA PRO A 70 1.77 5.49 -3.88
C PRO A 70 2.16 4.77 -5.18
N ILE A 71 1.25 4.74 -6.15
CA ILE A 71 1.48 4.02 -7.40
C ILE A 71 2.70 4.55 -8.18
N ASP A 72 2.99 5.85 -8.10
CA ASP A 72 4.14 6.43 -8.80
C ASP A 72 5.48 5.99 -8.20
N THR A 73 5.56 5.84 -6.88
CA THR A 73 6.70 5.23 -6.19
C THR A 73 6.90 3.79 -6.66
N VAL A 74 5.81 3.01 -6.71
CA VAL A 74 5.86 1.61 -7.15
C VAL A 74 6.29 1.50 -8.61
N ARG A 75 5.76 2.35 -9.51
CA ARG A 75 6.16 2.39 -10.92
C ARG A 75 7.66 2.64 -11.07
N GLY A 76 8.20 3.65 -10.38
CA GLY A 76 9.64 3.94 -10.43
C GLY A 76 10.51 2.77 -9.96
N ILE A 77 10.09 2.05 -8.93
CA ILE A 77 10.79 0.84 -8.45
C ILE A 77 10.69 -0.28 -9.47
N VAL A 78 9.50 -0.56 -10.00
CA VAL A 78 9.27 -1.61 -10.99
C VAL A 78 10.09 -1.36 -12.26
N ASP A 79 10.13 -0.12 -12.74
CA ASP A 79 10.94 0.25 -13.91
C ASP A 79 12.43 -0.05 -13.71
N GLN A 80 12.96 0.24 -12.51
CA GLN A 80 14.34 -0.12 -12.17
C GLN A 80 14.55 -1.64 -12.11
N LEU A 81 13.63 -2.36 -11.46
CA LEU A 81 13.72 -3.82 -11.35
C LEU A 81 13.65 -4.50 -12.72
N VAL A 82 12.76 -4.06 -13.61
CA VAL A 82 12.65 -4.59 -14.97
C VAL A 82 13.90 -4.28 -15.78
N LYS A 83 14.47 -3.07 -15.64
CA LYS A 83 15.62 -2.63 -16.44
C LYS A 83 16.96 -3.18 -15.95
N PHE A 84 17.14 -3.30 -14.63
CA PHE A 84 18.43 -3.57 -14.00
C PHE A 84 18.45 -4.82 -13.12
N SER A 85 17.30 -5.50 -12.95
CA SER A 85 17.12 -6.63 -12.01
C SER A 85 17.45 -6.28 -10.55
N ARG A 86 17.53 -4.99 -10.21
CA ARG A 86 17.80 -4.50 -8.87
C ARG A 86 17.20 -3.11 -8.68
N TYR A 87 16.83 -2.82 -7.45
CA TYR A 87 16.46 -1.49 -6.99
C TYR A 87 17.61 -0.93 -6.16
N CYS A 88 18.06 0.28 -6.48
CA CYS A 88 19.07 0.98 -5.70
C CYS A 88 18.39 2.22 -5.11
N ASN A 89 18.22 2.21 -3.79
CA ASN A 89 17.72 3.34 -3.00
C ASN A 89 18.87 4.28 -2.66
#